data_AF-A0A2U3QQ53-F1
#
_entry.id   AF-A0A2U3QQ53-F1
#
_cell.length_a   1.000
_cell.length_b   1.000
_cell.length_c   1.000
_cell.angle_alpha   90.00
_cell.angle_beta   90.00
_cell.angle_gamma   90.00
#
_symmetry.space_group_name_H-M   'P 1'
#
loop_
_entity.id
_entity.type
_entity.pdbx_description
1 polymer ?
#
loop_
_entity_poly.entity_id
_entity_poly.type
_entity_poly.pdbx_seq_one_letter_code
_entity_poly.pdbx_strand_id
1 'polypeptide(L)'
;MNLSKQLSSSSTWYKVRESLIKSDGQAIDKSWFSKLEVINEDSVNKKIFIKTKTEFEDSYIRENYLKDLESSFKAQGFSFELVKFSNFNKI
;
A
#
# COMPACT_ATOMS: atom_id res chain seq x y z
N MET A 1 -6.21 -16.08 -1.88
CA MET A 1 -4.90 -15.61 -1.40
C MET A 1 -4.99 -15.53 0.12
N ASN A 2 -3.97 -15.95 0.88
CA ASN A 2 -4.04 -15.90 2.35
C ASN A 2 -3.05 -14.84 2.85
N LEU A 3 -3.57 -13.71 3.34
CA LEU A 3 -2.78 -12.52 3.70
C LEU A 3 -1.73 -12.84 4.78
N SER A 4 -2.06 -13.71 5.74
CA SER A 4 -1.15 -14.11 6.83
C SER A 4 0.03 -14.98 6.36
N LYS A 5 -0.05 -15.56 5.16
CA LYS A 5 1.09 -16.24 4.52
C LYS A 5 2.05 -15.26 3.84
N GLN A 6 1.67 -13.99 3.69
CA GLN A 6 2.45 -12.97 2.99
C GLN A 6 3.07 -11.94 3.92
N LEU A 7 2.37 -11.60 5.00
CA LEU A 7 2.74 -10.53 5.90
C LEU A 7 2.50 -10.97 7.34
N SER A 8 3.35 -10.50 8.25
CA SER A 8 3.10 -10.63 9.69
C SER A 8 1.84 -9.85 10.07
N SER A 9 0.94 -10.45 10.85
CA SER A 9 -0.27 -9.78 11.33
C SER A 9 0.01 -8.57 12.24
N SER A 10 1.24 -8.48 12.78
CA SER A 10 1.69 -7.34 13.55
C SER A 10 2.04 -6.12 12.68
N SER A 11 2.31 -6.30 11.38
CA SER A 11 2.74 -5.19 10.52
C SER A 11 1.58 -4.26 10.21
N THR A 12 1.88 -2.96 10.12
CA THR A 12 0.88 -1.96 9.75
C THR A 12 0.35 -2.23 8.33
N TRP A 13 1.21 -2.67 7.41
CA TRP A 13 0.80 -3.01 6.05
C TRP A 13 -0.18 -4.18 5.97
N TYR A 14 -0.03 -5.20 6.84
CA TYR A 14 -1.03 -6.28 6.95
C TYR A 14 -2.40 -5.70 7.32
N LYS A 15 -2.47 -4.85 8.35
CA LYS A 15 -3.73 -4.29 8.84
C LYS A 15 -4.39 -3.37 7.81
N VAL A 16 -3.59 -2.58 7.10
CA VAL A 16 -4.05 -1.75 5.98
C VAL A 16 -4.65 -2.62 4.87
N ARG A 17 -3.94 -3.67 4.42
CA ARG A 17 -4.47 -4.58 3.39
C ARG A 17 -5.70 -5.35 3.87
N GLU A 18 -5.76 -5.74 5.13
CA GLU A 18 -6.95 -6.37 5.70
C GLU A 18 -8.16 -5.43 5.66
N SER A 19 -7.96 -4.14 5.96
CA SER A 19 -9.00 -3.10 5.82
C SER A 19 -9.46 -2.95 4.37
N LEU A 20 -8.53 -2.82 3.43
CA LEU A 20 -8.83 -2.68 2.00
C LEU A 20 -9.53 -3.91 1.42
N ILE A 21 -9.17 -5.12 1.84
CA ILE A 21 -9.87 -6.34 1.42
C ILE A 21 -11.33 -6.32 1.90
N LYS A 22 -11.58 -5.79 3.10
CA LYS A 22 -12.94 -5.68 3.66
C LYS A 22 -13.78 -4.63 2.91
N SER A 23 -13.19 -3.53 2.46
CA SER A 23 -13.91 -2.47 1.74
C SER A 23 -14.05 -2.74 0.24
N ASP A 24 -12.95 -3.11 -0.42
CA ASP A 24 -12.83 -3.12 -1.90
C ASP A 24 -12.87 -4.55 -2.46
N GLY A 25 -12.76 -5.55 -1.58
CA GLY A 25 -12.81 -6.96 -1.92
C GLY A 25 -11.47 -7.57 -2.30
N GLN A 26 -11.38 -8.88 -2.14
CA GLN A 26 -10.14 -9.65 -2.34
C GLN A 26 -9.61 -9.60 -3.79
N ALA A 27 -10.48 -9.40 -4.78
CA ALA A 27 -10.09 -9.31 -6.18
C ALA A 27 -9.28 -8.02 -6.48
N ILE A 28 -9.64 -6.90 -5.84
CA ILE A 28 -8.95 -5.62 -5.97
C ILE A 28 -7.57 -5.70 -5.29
N ASP A 29 -7.52 -6.27 -4.08
CA ASP A 29 -6.25 -6.52 -3.38
C ASP A 29 -5.27 -7.35 -4.23
N LYS A 30 -5.74 -8.46 -4.82
CA LYS A 30 -4.90 -9.29 -5.69
C LYS A 30 -4.42 -8.53 -6.93
N SER A 31 -5.26 -7.66 -7.49
CA SER A 31 -4.95 -6.94 -8.72
C SER A 31 -4.01 -5.76 -8.52
N TRP A 32 -4.08 -5.10 -7.34
CA TRP A 32 -3.42 -3.81 -7.10
C TRP A 32 -2.62 -3.79 -5.80
N PHE A 33 -3.27 -3.89 -4.63
CA PHE A 33 -2.59 -3.63 -3.35
C PHE A 33 -1.51 -4.66 -3.01
N SER A 34 -1.74 -5.94 -3.33
CA SER A 34 -0.77 -7.01 -3.10
C SER A 34 0.52 -6.89 -3.89
N LYS A 35 0.53 -6.05 -4.93
CA LYS A 35 1.70 -5.79 -5.78
C LYS A 35 2.56 -4.63 -5.28
N LEU A 36 2.04 -3.83 -4.35
CA LEU A 36 2.77 -2.72 -3.74
C LEU A 36 3.89 -3.26 -2.85
N GLU A 37 5.07 -2.67 -3.01
CA GLU A 37 6.24 -3.01 -2.20
C GLU A 37 6.41 -1.97 -1.10
N VAL A 38 6.47 -2.42 0.16
CA VAL A 38 6.84 -1.57 1.29
C VAL A 38 8.35 -1.37 1.26
N ILE A 39 8.78 -0.13 1.05
CA ILE A 39 10.19 0.27 1.03
C ILE A 39 10.68 0.48 2.46
N ASN A 40 9.88 1.17 3.27
CA ASN A 40 10.23 1.52 4.64
C ASN A 40 8.98 1.72 5.50
N GLU A 41 9.04 1.29 6.75
CA GLU A 41 8.03 1.57 7.78
C GLU A 41 8.69 2.41 8.89
N ASP A 42 8.41 3.70 8.88
CA ASP A 42 8.85 4.63 9.92
C ASP A 42 7.82 4.63 11.06
N SER A 43 8.08 3.81 12.07
CA SER A 43 7.21 3.68 13.24
C SER A 43 7.22 4.91 14.15
N VAL A 44 8.28 5.74 14.08
CA VAL A 44 8.43 6.96 14.91
C VAL A 44 7.55 8.06 14.35
N ASN A 45 7.66 8.33 13.05
CA ASN A 45 6.85 9.34 12.36
C ASN A 45 5.49 8.81 11.89
N LYS A 46 5.19 7.53 12.13
CA LYS A 46 3.96 6.87 11.71
C LYS A 46 3.73 7.02 10.20
N LYS A 47 4.76 6.72 9.40
CA LYS A 47 4.70 6.86 7.94
C LYS A 47 5.26 5.64 7.23
N ILE A 48 4.56 5.18 6.19
CA ILE A 48 5.00 4.04 5.37
C ILE A 48 5.29 4.50 3.95
N PHE A 49 6.43 4.09 3.42
CA PHE A 49 6.81 4.35 2.04
C PHE A 49 6.53 3.09 1.21
N ILE A 50 5.69 3.25 0.20
CA ILE A 50 5.33 2.18 -0.73
C ILE A 50 5.68 2.58 -2.16
N LYS A 51 5.85 1.59 -3.04
CA LYS A 51 6.02 1.81 -4.48
C LYS A 51 5.27 0.78 -5.31
N THR A 52 5.03 1.15 -6.56
CA THR A 52 4.57 0.25 -7.62
C THR A 52 5.75 -0.34 -8.40
N LYS A 53 5.48 -1.35 -9.22
CA LYS A 53 6.50 -1.98 -10.08
C LYS A 53 6.60 -1.32 -11.44
N THR A 54 5.55 -0.62 -11.86
CA THR A 54 5.46 0.02 -13.18
C THR A 54 4.85 1.41 -13.06
N GLU A 55 5.16 2.26 -14.03
CA GLU A 55 4.55 3.59 -14.15
C GLU A 55 3.03 3.51 -14.37
N PHE A 56 2.56 2.52 -15.14
CA PHE A 56 1.12 2.29 -15.32
C PHE A 56 0.41 2.01 -14.00
N GLU A 57 0.97 1.12 -13.16
CA GLU A 57 0.41 0.84 -11.84
C GLU A 57 0.45 2.07 -10.93
N ASP A 58 1.49 2.91 -10.99
CA ASP A 58 1.58 4.15 -10.20
C ASP A 58 0.43 5.10 -10.56
N SER A 59 0.27 5.40 -11.85
CA SER A 59 -0.81 6.27 -12.34
C SER A 59 -2.18 5.71 -11.97
N TYR A 60 -2.41 4.42 -12.23
CA TYR A 60 -3.71 3.80 -11.97
C TYR A 60 -4.08 3.81 -10.49
N ILE A 61 -3.13 3.53 -9.58
CA ILE A 61 -3.39 3.55 -8.14
C ILE A 61 -3.65 4.98 -7.65
N ARG A 62 -2.91 5.97 -8.14
CA ARG A 62 -3.13 7.38 -7.78
C ARG A 62 -4.51 7.88 -8.19
N GLU A 63 -4.97 7.48 -9.38
CA GLU A 63 -6.26 7.90 -9.91
C GLU A 63 -7.43 7.20 -9.23
N ASN A 64 -7.29 5.91 -8.91
CA ASN A 64 -8.44 5.07 -8.53
C ASN A 64 -8.50 4.71 -7.04
N TYR A 65 -7.37 4.59 -6.34
CA TYR A 65 -7.33 4.02 -4.98
C TYR A 65 -6.59 4.86 -3.95
N LEU A 66 -6.13 6.06 -4.31
CA LEU A 66 -5.35 6.89 -3.39
C LEU A 66 -6.14 7.23 -2.12
N LYS A 67 -7.44 7.54 -2.26
CA LYS A 67 -8.33 7.86 -1.14
C LYS A 67 -8.58 6.67 -0.22
N ASP A 68 -8.70 5.47 -0.77
CA ASP A 68 -8.93 4.25 0.01
C ASP A 68 -7.68 3.86 0.79
N LEU A 69 -6.51 4.03 0.17
CA LEU A 69 -5.21 3.93 0.84
C LEU A 69 -5.12 4.97 1.97
N GLU A 70 -5.35 6.25 1.70
CA GLU A 70 -5.30 7.33 2.71
C GLU A 70 -6.21 7.01 3.91
N SER A 71 -7.44 6.59 3.64
CA SER A 71 -8.42 6.24 4.67
C SER A 71 -7.97 5.02 5.49
N SER A 72 -7.46 3.99 4.82
CA SER A 72 -7.01 2.76 5.47
C SER A 72 -5.75 2.96 6.31
N PHE A 73 -4.77 3.73 5.83
CA PHE A 73 -3.59 4.10 6.61
C PHE A 73 -3.98 4.96 7.82
N LYS A 74 -4.85 5.96 7.62
CA LYS A 74 -5.33 6.83 8.70
C LYS A 74 -6.05 6.04 9.79
N ALA A 75 -6.83 5.02 9.43
CA ALA A 75 -7.49 4.14 10.39
C ALA A 75 -6.50 3.33 11.26
N GLN A 76 -5.28 3.11 10.77
CA GLN A 76 -4.19 2.50 11.55
C GLN A 76 -3.33 3.52 12.31
N GLY A 77 -3.64 4.81 12.21
CA GLY A 77 -2.85 5.89 12.81
C GLY A 77 -1.54 6.16 12.08
N PHE A 78 -1.47 5.79 10.79
CA PHE A 78 -0.31 6.02 9.93
C PHE A 78 -0.69 6.92 8.74
N SER A 79 0.32 7.56 8.17
CA SER A 79 0.29 8.12 6.84
C SER A 79 1.09 7.23 5.88
N PHE A 80 0.99 7.50 4.59
CA PHE A 80 1.85 6.84 3.60
C PHE A 80 2.36 7.82 2.56
N GLU A 81 3.40 7.39 1.85
CA GLU A 81 3.85 8.01 0.62
C GLU A 81 4.00 6.94 -0.46
N LEU A 82 3.27 7.13 -1.56
CA LEU A 82 3.51 6.38 -2.78
C LEU A 82 4.66 7.07 -3.52
N VAL A 83 5.85 6.48 -3.45
CA VAL A 83 7.06 7.02 -4.07
C VAL A 83 6.91 6.92 -5.59
N LYS A 84 7.01 8.05 -6.29
CA LYS A 84 6.86 8.12 -7.75
C LYS A 84 7.85 7.18 -8.44
N PHE A 85 7.37 6.42 -9.41
CA PHE A 85 8.20 5.51 -10.20
C PHE A 85 9.37 6.25 -10.90
N SER A 86 9.14 7.46 -11.41
CA SER A 86 10.17 8.26 -12.09
C SER A 86 11.34 8.71 -11.20
N ASN A 87 11.22 8.62 -9.87
CA ASN A 87 12.31 8.93 -8.96
C ASN A 87 13.43 7.87 -8.95
N PHE A 88 13.20 6.69 -9.55
CA PHE A 88 14.15 5.58 -9.56
C PHE A 88 15.01 5.50 -10.83
N ASN A 89 14.63 6.17 -11.92
CA ASN A 89 15.37 6.18 -13.19
C ASN A 89 16.49 7.25 -13.24
N LYS A 90 16.88 7.81 -12.09
CA LYS A 90 17.92 8.86 -11.98
C LYS A 90 19.19 8.38 -11.24
N ILE A 91 19.37 7.08 -11.08
CA ILE A 91 20.60 6.50 -10.52
C ILE A 91 21.43 5.90 -11.65
#